data_AF-A0A3D5NYT4-F1
#
_entry.id   AF-A0A3D5NYT4-F1
#
_cell.length_a   1.000
_cell.length_b   1.000
_cell.length_c   1.000
_cell.angle_alpha   90.00
_cell.angle_beta   90.00
_cell.angle_gamma   90.00
#
_symmetry.space_group_name_H-M   'P 1'
#
loop_
_entity.id
_entity.type
_entity.pdbx_description
1 polymer ?
#
loop_
_entity_poly.entity_id
_entity_poly.type
_entity_poly.pdbx_seq_one_letter_code
_entity_poly.pdbx_strand_id
1 'polypeptide(L)'
;MIPIAEPTVSKSPQTWGDKRYNNYNYYLRKRYGQRVYKVSLHGGFTCPNRDGSKGHGGCVYCNNDSFVPPYIHAEMPILEQMSTS
;
A
#
# COMPACT_ATOMS: atom_id res chain seq x y z
N MET A 1 2.30 -45.42 -17.10
CA MET A 1 1.34 -44.59 -16.36
C MET A 1 1.91 -44.34 -14.98
N ILE A 2 2.44 -43.13 -14.73
CA ILE A 2 2.90 -42.72 -13.40
C ILE A 2 1.69 -42.12 -12.67
N PRO A 3 1.31 -42.60 -11.49
CA PRO A 3 0.21 -42.00 -10.74
C PRO A 3 0.65 -40.61 -10.26
N ILE A 4 -0.05 -39.58 -10.73
CA ILE A 4 0.06 -38.22 -10.19
C ILE A 4 -0.65 -38.24 -8.83
N ALA A 5 0.10 -38.07 -7.74
CA ALA A 5 -0.48 -38.00 -6.40
C ALA A 5 -1.41 -36.78 -6.32
N GLU A 6 -2.65 -37.01 -5.88
CA GLU A 6 -3.61 -35.92 -5.65
C GLU A 6 -3.07 -34.97 -4.58
N PRO A 7 -3.19 -33.64 -4.78
CA PRO A 7 -2.76 -32.69 -3.78
C PRO A 7 -3.59 -32.92 -2.51
N THR A 8 -2.91 -33.28 -1.42
CA THR A 8 -3.52 -33.49 -0.12
C THR A 8 -4.04 -32.16 0.42
N VAL A 9 -5.32 -31.89 0.16
CA VAL A 9 -6.00 -30.72 0.71
C VAL A 9 -6.13 -30.94 2.22
N SER A 10 -5.28 -30.23 2.97
CA SER A 10 -5.36 -30.15 4.43
C SER A 10 -6.79 -29.76 4.83
N LYS A 11 -7.43 -30.60 5.65
CA LYS A 11 -8.81 -30.38 6.13
C LYS A 11 -8.95 -29.23 7.12
N SER A 12 -7.84 -28.68 7.63
CA SER A 12 -7.86 -27.52 8.53
C SER A 12 -7.87 -26.21 7.74
N PRO A 13 -8.68 -25.21 8.15
CA PRO A 13 -8.68 -23.91 7.51
C PRO A 13 -7.31 -23.24 7.69
N GLN A 14 -6.73 -22.78 6.59
CA GLN A 14 -5.47 -22.04 6.62
C GLN A 14 -5.58 -20.80 7.50
N THR A 15 -4.59 -20.58 8.36
CA THR A 15 -4.48 -19.37 9.20
C THR A 15 -3.22 -18.58 8.85
N TRP A 16 -3.27 -17.27 9.06
CA TRP A 16 -2.15 -16.34 8.86
C TRP A 16 -1.77 -15.74 10.21
N GLY A 17 -1.15 -16.59 11.05
CA GLY A 17 -0.95 -16.32 12.47
C GLY A 17 -2.21 -16.67 13.25
N ASP A 18 -2.71 -15.72 14.04
CA ASP A 18 -3.95 -15.81 14.81
C ASP A 18 -5.22 -15.51 13.99
N LYS A 19 -5.07 -15.09 12.72
CA LYS A 19 -6.20 -14.62 11.88
C LYS A 19 -6.58 -15.61 10.78
N ARG A 20 -7.87 -15.61 10.44
CA ARG A 20 -8.46 -16.39 9.34
C ARG A 20 -8.32 -15.74 7.96
N TYR A 21 -7.64 -14.60 7.87
CA TYR A 21 -7.40 -13.89 6.61
C TYR A 21 -5.96 -13.40 6.55
N ASN A 22 -5.39 -13.39 5.34
CA ASN A 22 -4.04 -12.91 5.07
C ASN A 22 -3.99 -11.38 5.10
N ASN A 23 -3.92 -10.80 6.28
CA ASN A 23 -3.75 -9.35 6.37
C ASN A 23 -2.37 -8.94 5.84
N TYR A 24 -2.30 -7.73 5.28
CA TYR A 24 -1.10 -7.27 4.61
C TYR A 24 0.12 -7.15 5.55
N ASN A 25 -0.10 -6.81 6.82
CA ASN A 25 0.97 -6.76 7.82
C ASN A 25 1.62 -8.14 8.05
N TYR A 26 0.81 -9.19 8.18
CA TYR A 26 1.30 -10.57 8.31
C TYR A 26 2.13 -10.97 7.08
N TYR A 27 1.59 -10.73 5.88
CA TYR A 27 2.30 -11.00 4.63
C TYR A 27 3.65 -10.30 4.57
N LEU A 28 3.70 -9.00 4.87
CA LEU A 28 4.92 -8.20 4.82
C LEU A 28 5.94 -8.68 5.84
N ARG A 29 5.52 -9.00 7.08
CA ARG A 29 6.42 -9.56 8.09
C ARG A 29 7.00 -10.90 7.66
N LYS A 30 6.18 -11.77 7.06
CA LYS A 30 6.65 -13.06 6.52
C LYS A 30 7.62 -12.89 5.36
N ARG A 31 7.38 -11.91 4.48
CA ARG A 31 8.22 -11.64 3.29
C ARG A 31 9.56 -11.00 3.63
N TYR A 32 9.57 -10.03 4.55
CA TYR A 32 10.75 -9.20 4.82
C TYR A 32 11.43 -9.50 6.16
N GLY A 33 10.87 -10.39 7.00
CA GLY A 33 11.40 -10.73 8.31
C GLY A 33 11.29 -9.63 9.37
N GLN A 34 10.79 -8.46 9.00
CA GLN A 34 10.70 -7.28 9.85
C GLN A 34 9.36 -6.55 9.68
N ARG A 35 9.08 -5.60 10.58
CA ARG A 35 7.91 -4.74 10.45
C ARG A 35 8.15 -3.74 9.32
N VAL A 36 7.20 -3.66 8.40
CA VAL A 36 7.23 -2.72 7.27
C VAL A 36 6.26 -1.57 7.57
N TYR A 37 6.72 -0.35 7.33
CA TYR A 37 5.95 0.88 7.48
C TYR A 37 5.72 1.51 6.10
N LYS A 38 4.63 2.28 5.98
CA LYS A 38 4.38 3.12 4.81
C LYS A 38 4.98 4.48 5.09
N VAL A 39 5.71 5.03 4.12
CA VAL A 39 6.24 6.38 4.13
C VAL A 39 5.42 7.21 3.14
N SER A 40 4.92 8.35 3.59
CA SER A 40 4.22 9.30 2.73
C SER A 40 5.25 10.11 1.94
N LEU A 41 5.03 10.31 0.64
CA LEU A 41 5.90 11.13 -0.21
C LEU A 41 5.04 12.06 -1.07
N HIS A 42 5.46 13.32 -1.19
CA HIS A 42 4.84 14.33 -2.03
C HIS A 42 5.67 14.53 -3.31
N GLY A 43 5.26 13.87 -4.39
CA GLY A 43 5.96 13.94 -5.69
C GLY A 43 5.69 15.21 -6.52
N GLY A 44 4.92 16.17 -6.01
CA GLY A 44 4.56 17.38 -6.75
C GLY A 44 3.50 17.18 -7.84
N PHE A 45 2.91 15.98 -7.90
CA PHE A 45 1.86 15.65 -8.85
C PHE A 45 0.50 16.15 -8.38
N THR A 46 -0.38 16.40 -9.33
CA THR A 46 -1.80 16.65 -9.09
C THR A 46 -2.65 15.57 -9.77
N CYS A 47 -3.91 15.47 -9.36
CA CYS A 47 -4.84 14.51 -9.93
C CYS A 47 -5.36 15.05 -11.26
N PRO A 48 -5.32 14.27 -12.36
CA PRO A 48 -5.76 14.74 -13.68
C PRO A 48 -7.27 15.03 -13.78
N ASN A 49 -8.05 14.55 -12.80
CA ASN A 49 -9.47 14.91 -12.68
C ASN A 49 -9.68 16.23 -11.91
N ARG A 50 -8.69 16.67 -11.12
CA ARG A 50 -8.71 17.95 -10.41
C ARG A 50 -8.06 19.06 -11.23
N ASP A 51 -7.02 18.76 -11.97
CA ASP A 51 -6.31 19.74 -12.80
C ASP A 51 -7.00 20.05 -14.14
N GLY A 52 -8.04 19.29 -14.52
CA GLY A 52 -8.79 19.51 -15.76
C GLY A 52 -8.35 18.66 -16.95
N SER A 53 -7.18 18.01 -16.88
CA SER A 53 -6.56 17.35 -18.05
C SER A 53 -7.27 16.06 -18.49
N LYS A 54 -7.96 15.37 -17.59
CA LYS A 54 -8.75 14.15 -17.89
C LYS A 54 -10.20 14.20 -17.40
N GLY A 55 -10.57 15.22 -16.65
CA GLY A 55 -11.92 15.41 -16.12
C GLY A 55 -12.06 16.76 -15.43
N HIS A 56 -13.29 17.17 -15.13
CA HIS A 56 -13.59 18.47 -14.52
C HIS A 56 -14.21 18.30 -13.13
N GLY A 57 -13.89 19.19 -12.21
CA GLY A 57 -14.49 19.26 -10.86
C GLY A 57 -13.88 18.33 -9.80
N GLY A 58 -13.01 17.39 -10.17
CA GLY A 58 -12.43 16.41 -9.25
C GLY A 58 -13.45 15.37 -8.73
N CYS A 59 -12.99 14.43 -7.90
CA CYS A 59 -13.91 13.51 -7.25
C CYS A 59 -14.59 14.19 -6.05
N VAL A 60 -15.89 13.99 -5.88
CA VAL A 60 -16.69 14.57 -4.78
C VAL A 60 -16.18 14.22 -3.37
N TYR A 61 -15.40 13.15 -3.25
CA TYR A 61 -14.80 12.67 -2.00
C TYR A 61 -13.31 12.98 -1.89
N CYS A 62 -12.69 13.62 -2.87
CA CYS A 62 -11.25 13.82 -2.91
C CYS A 62 -10.85 15.11 -2.19
N ASN A 63 -10.06 14.95 -1.13
CA ASN A 63 -9.20 16.00 -0.61
C ASN A 63 -7.75 15.53 -0.72
N ASN A 64 -7.01 16.01 -1.73
CA ASN A 64 -5.63 15.58 -1.97
C ASN A 64 -4.70 15.90 -0.79
N ASP A 65 -4.95 17.02 -0.11
CA ASP A 65 -4.11 17.53 0.96
C ASP A 65 -4.17 16.63 2.20
N SER A 66 -5.25 15.84 2.36
CA SER A 66 -5.40 14.87 3.46
C SER A 66 -4.44 13.67 3.37
N PHE A 67 -3.77 13.47 2.23
CA PHE A 67 -2.81 12.37 2.04
C PHE A 67 -1.36 12.80 2.34
N VAL A 68 -1.13 14.07 2.65
CA VAL A 68 0.21 14.65 2.82
C VAL A 68 0.38 15.07 4.29
N PRO A 69 1.37 14.51 5.02
CA PRO A 69 1.70 14.98 6.36
C PRO A 69 2.15 16.45 6.34
N PRO A 70 1.90 17.24 7.39
CA PRO A 70 2.19 18.68 7.41
C PRO A 70 3.69 19.02 7.31
N TYR A 71 4.57 18.05 7.54
CA TYR A 71 6.03 18.18 7.47
C TYR A 71 6.62 17.78 6.11
N ILE A 72 5.79 17.49 5.11
CA ILE A 72 6.22 17.11 3.75
C ILE A 72 5.67 18.14 2.75
N HIS A 73 6.53 18.66 1.88
CA HIS A 73 6.17 19.62 0.83
C HIS A 73 6.73 19.21 -0.54
N ALA A 74 6.12 19.68 -1.62
CA ALA A 74 6.47 19.29 -2.99
C ALA A 74 7.88 19.70 -3.40
N GLU A 75 8.33 20.83 -2.86
CA GLU A 75 9.63 21.45 -3.14
C GLU A 75 10.77 20.74 -2.40
N MET A 76 10.44 19.98 -1.35
CA MET A 76 11.41 19.20 -0.59
C MET A 76 11.93 18.03 -1.43
N PRO A 77 13.25 17.85 -1.59
CA PRO A 77 13.82 16.70 -2.28
C PRO A 77 13.31 15.38 -1.68
N ILE A 78 13.02 14.38 -2.53
CA ILE A 78 12.48 13.08 -2.08
C ILE A 78 13.33 12.44 -0.98
N LEU A 79 14.66 12.55 -1.07
CA LEU A 79 15.56 12.02 -0.06
C LEU A 79 15.35 12.68 1.31
N GLU A 80 15.05 13.97 1.34
CA GLU A 80 14.76 14.72 2.57
C GLU A 80 13.36 14.38 3.12
N GLN A 81 12.38 14.15 2.24
CA GLN A 81 11.06 13.66 2.65
C GLN A 81 11.16 12.28 3.31
N MET A 82 12.00 11.39 2.77
CA MET A 82 12.24 10.05 3.31
C MET A 82 12.93 10.07 4.68
N SER A 83 13.83 11.02 4.94
CA SER A 83 14.50 11.13 6.25
C SER A 83 13.62 11.72 7.35
N THR A 84 12.55 12.42 6.97
CA THR A 84 11.64 13.13 7.90
C THR A 84 10.36 12.34 8.18
N SER A 85 10.18 11.20 7.51
CA SER A 85 8.99 10.35 7.59
C SER A 85 9.09 9.16 8.54
#